data_AF-A0A3M0I5N7-F1
#
_entry.id   AF-A0A3M0I5N7-F1
#
_cell.length_a   1.000
_cell.length_b   1.000
_cell.length_c   1.000
_cell.angle_alpha   90.00
_cell.angle_beta   90.00
_cell.angle_gamma   90.00
#
_symmetry.space_group_name_H-M   'P 1'
#
loop_
_entity.id
_entity.type
_entity.pdbx_description
1 polymer ?
#
loop_
_entity_poly.entity_id
_entity_poly.type
_entity_poly.pdbx_seq_one_letter_code
_entity_poly.pdbx_strand_id
1 'polypeptide(L)'
;MVPIVLVLLAAGTLMIMAHRQNSANERREKQALEQIAREAESYEDDVRNEGRNSYPSQARTRAIAQRYYATLVSYEPSDRSLTTRVKFFGTYEDTTVFGISLSRVYRCYSFHFLEGAKAEPRRTRLPLQQCNPT
;
A
#
# COMPACT_ATOMS: atom_id res chain seq x y z
N MET A 1 24.68 46.15 -10.87
CA MET A 1 23.46 45.47 -11.39
C MET A 1 23.66 43.98 -11.72
N VAL A 2 24.89 43.49 -11.88
CA VAL A 2 25.23 42.07 -12.11
C VAL A 2 24.87 41.08 -10.96
N PRO A 3 24.93 41.43 -9.65
CA PRO A 3 24.72 40.41 -8.60
C PRO A 3 23.26 39.96 -8.48
N ILE A 4 22.29 40.83 -8.77
CA ILE A 4 20.85 40.53 -8.65
C ILE A 4 20.41 39.53 -9.74
N VAL A 5 20.95 39.67 -10.96
CA VAL A 5 20.63 38.78 -12.09
C VAL A 5 21.16 37.36 -11.84
N LEU A 6 22.38 37.23 -11.29
CA LEU A 6 22.96 35.95 -10.92
C LEU A 6 22.15 35.23 -9.82
N VAL A 7 21.66 35.98 -8.82
CA VAL A 7 20.81 35.43 -7.75
C VAL A 7 19.46 34.95 -8.29
N LEU A 8 18.85 35.70 -9.21
CA LEU A 8 17.57 35.30 -9.84
C LEU A 8 17.72 34.05 -10.72
N LEU A 9 18.83 33.92 -11.46
CA LEU A 9 19.12 32.72 -12.25
C LEU A 9 19.36 31.51 -11.35
N ALA A 10 20.13 31.66 -10.27
CA ALA A 10 20.36 30.59 -9.30
C ALA A 10 19.04 30.16 -8.64
N ALA A 11 18.20 31.09 -8.20
CA ALA A 11 16.89 30.79 -7.61
C ALA A 11 15.96 30.07 -8.60
N GLY A 12 15.93 30.51 -9.87
CA GLY A 12 15.14 29.87 -10.92
C GLY A 12 15.56 28.42 -11.18
N THR A 13 16.86 28.14 -11.26
CA THR A 13 17.37 26.76 -11.45
C THR A 13 17.07 25.85 -10.26
N LEU A 14 17.15 26.37 -9.02
CA LEU A 14 16.80 25.63 -7.81
C LEU A 14 15.31 25.27 -7.77
N MET A 15 14.41 26.20 -8.13
CA MET A 15 12.98 25.91 -8.20
C MET A 15 12.66 24.84 -9.24
N ILE A 16 13.30 24.87 -10.41
CA ILE A 16 13.10 23.87 -11.47
C ILE A 16 13.57 22.49 -10.99
N MET A 17 14.72 22.41 -10.32
CA MET A 17 15.22 21.15 -9.77
C MET A 17 14.31 20.62 -8.66
N ALA A 18 13.89 21.46 -7.71
CA ALA A 18 12.96 21.07 -6.65
C ALA A 18 11.63 20.57 -7.21
N HIS A 19 11.09 21.24 -8.25
CA HIS A 19 9.86 20.81 -8.90
C HIS A 19 10.01 19.46 -9.62
N ARG A 20 11.13 19.24 -10.32
CA ARG A 20 11.42 17.97 -10.99
C ARG A 20 11.60 16.83 -9.98
N GLN A 21 12.29 17.09 -8.86
CA GLN A 21 12.43 16.14 -7.76
C GLN A 21 11.08 15.75 -7.18
N ASN A 22 10.23 16.73 -6.87
CA ASN A 22 8.91 16.48 -6.32
C ASN A 22 8.04 15.65 -7.28
N SER A 23 8.03 15.99 -8.57
CA SER A 23 7.32 15.20 -9.59
C SER A 23 7.84 13.77 -9.71
N ALA A 24 9.15 13.54 -9.56
CA ALA A 24 9.72 12.19 -9.59
C ALA A 24 9.33 11.39 -8.34
N ASN A 25 9.37 12.00 -7.16
CA ASN A 25 9.00 11.35 -5.91
C ASN A 25 7.50 10.99 -5.91
N GLU A 26 6.62 11.89 -6.37
CA GLU A 26 5.19 11.62 -6.54
C GLU A 26 4.93 10.42 -7.46
N ARG A 27 5.66 10.32 -8.58
CA ARG A 27 5.53 9.17 -9.50
C ARG A 27 5.95 7.87 -8.84
N ARG A 28 7.06 7.87 -8.11
CA ARG A 28 7.59 6.68 -7.42
C ARG A 28 6.67 6.25 -6.28
N GLU A 29 6.14 7.20 -5.52
CA GLU A 29 5.12 6.95 -4.51
C GLU A 29 3.87 6.31 -5.14
N LYS A 30 3.39 6.88 -6.26
CA LYS A 30 2.24 6.34 -6.99
C LYS A 30 2.49 4.90 -7.47
N GLN A 31 3.67 4.61 -8.00
CA GLN A 31 4.05 3.26 -8.41
C GLN A 31 4.06 2.27 -7.23
N ALA A 32 4.57 2.67 -6.07
CA ALA A 32 4.52 1.85 -4.86
C ALA A 32 3.07 1.60 -4.39
N LEU A 33 2.19 2.59 -4.51
CA LEU A 33 0.77 2.44 -4.21
C LEU A 33 0.04 1.50 -5.21
N GLU A 34 0.38 1.57 -6.50
CA GLU A 34 -0.14 0.65 -7.53
C GLU A 34 0.36 -0.78 -7.30
N GLN A 35 1.61 -0.95 -6.86
CA GLN A 35 2.12 -2.25 -6.46
C GLN A 35 1.35 -2.84 -5.27
N ILE A 36 1.10 -2.04 -4.23
CA ILE A 36 0.26 -2.46 -3.09
C ILE A 36 -1.12 -2.91 -3.55
N ALA A 37 -1.74 -2.22 -4.52
CA ALA A 37 -3.06 -2.60 -5.02
C ALA A 37 -3.05 -3.98 -5.71
N ARG A 38 -1.99 -4.29 -6.47
CA ARG A 38 -1.79 -5.60 -7.10
C ARG A 38 -1.50 -6.71 -6.08
N GLU A 39 -0.71 -6.41 -5.06
CA GLU A 39 -0.44 -7.33 -3.94
C GLU A 39 -1.71 -7.63 -3.14
N ALA A 40 -2.55 -6.61 -2.91
CA ALA A 40 -3.83 -6.79 -2.24
C ALA A 40 -4.81 -7.66 -3.04
N GLU A 41 -4.80 -7.56 -4.36
CA GLU A 41 -5.57 -8.43 -5.26
C GLU A 41 -5.06 -9.87 -5.22
N SER A 42 -3.74 -10.04 -5.30
CA SER A 42 -3.10 -11.37 -5.21
C SER A 42 -3.35 -12.04 -3.87
N TYR A 43 -3.31 -11.28 -2.76
CA TYR A 43 -3.69 -11.76 -1.43
C TYR A 43 -5.13 -12.27 -1.38
N GLU A 44 -6.06 -11.52 -1.97
CA GLU A 44 -7.48 -11.87 -2.02
C GLU A 44 -7.71 -13.19 -2.76
N ASP A 45 -7.03 -13.36 -3.89
CA ASP A 45 -7.05 -14.58 -4.68
C ASP A 45 -6.46 -15.77 -3.93
N ASP A 46 -5.31 -15.61 -3.28
CA ASP A 46 -4.67 -16.68 -2.51
C ASP A 46 -5.53 -17.14 -1.33
N VAL A 47 -6.13 -16.22 -0.57
CA VAL A 47 -7.03 -16.55 0.54
C VAL A 47 -8.26 -17.31 0.04
N ARG A 48 -8.83 -16.90 -1.09
CA ARG A 48 -9.97 -17.57 -1.71
C ARG A 48 -9.62 -18.96 -2.24
N ASN A 49 -8.47 -19.10 -2.90
CA ASN A 49 -8.02 -20.37 -3.47
C ASN A 49 -7.66 -21.40 -2.41
N GLU A 50 -7.08 -20.95 -1.29
CA GLU A 50 -6.78 -21.81 -0.15
C GLU A 50 -8.07 -22.30 0.52
N GLY A 51 -9.14 -21.50 0.45
CA GLY A 51 -10.40 -21.75 1.13
C GLY A 51 -11.51 -22.41 0.32
N ARG A 52 -11.20 -23.24 -0.69
CA ARG A 52 -12.19 -23.81 -1.63
C ARG A 52 -13.43 -24.47 -1.00
N ASN A 53 -13.31 -25.03 0.20
CA ASN A 53 -14.42 -25.67 0.94
C ASN A 53 -14.65 -25.09 2.35
N SER A 54 -13.78 -24.20 2.83
CA SER A 54 -13.82 -23.57 4.15
C SER A 54 -12.74 -22.49 4.24
N TYR A 55 -12.86 -21.51 5.12
CA TYR A 55 -11.85 -20.45 5.22
C TYR A 55 -10.50 -20.92 5.76
N PRO A 56 -9.38 -20.35 5.28
CA PRO A 56 -8.07 -20.62 5.86
C PRO A 56 -8.01 -20.18 7.32
N SER A 57 -7.27 -20.92 8.14
CA SER A 57 -7.04 -20.56 9.54
C SER A 57 -6.34 -19.20 9.66
N GLN A 58 -6.50 -18.52 10.81
CA GLN A 58 -5.83 -17.25 11.07
C GLN A 58 -4.31 -17.30 10.83
N ALA A 59 -3.66 -18.40 11.23
CA ALA A 59 -2.23 -18.59 11.02
C ALA A 59 -1.90 -18.67 9.52
N ARG A 60 -2.73 -19.35 8.74
CA ARG A 60 -2.53 -19.46 7.29
C ARG A 60 -2.77 -18.14 6.58
N THR A 61 -3.83 -17.43 6.94
CA THR A 61 -4.14 -16.07 6.44
C THR A 61 -3.00 -15.09 6.75
N ARG A 62 -2.40 -15.18 7.94
CA ARG A 62 -1.21 -14.39 8.30
C ARG A 62 -0.02 -14.71 7.41
N ALA A 63 0.23 -16.00 7.14
CA ALA A 63 1.31 -16.42 6.27
C ALA A 63 1.10 -15.97 4.80
N ILE A 64 -0.15 -15.93 4.32
CA ILE A 64 -0.47 -15.37 3.00
C ILE A 64 -0.16 -13.86 2.99
N ALA A 65 -0.63 -13.09 3.99
CA ALA A 65 -0.34 -11.66 4.07
C ALA A 65 1.18 -11.35 4.07
N GLN A 66 1.97 -12.13 4.81
CA GLN A 66 3.42 -11.95 4.87
C GLN A 66 4.13 -12.18 3.53
N ARG A 67 3.61 -13.07 2.68
CA ARG A 67 4.15 -13.29 1.32
C ARG A 67 4.03 -12.04 0.43
N TYR A 68 3.05 -11.19 0.71
CA TYR A 68 2.76 -9.96 -0.04
C TYR A 68 3.20 -8.70 0.72
N TYR A 69 4.30 -8.80 1.49
CA TYR A 69 4.82 -7.68 2.30
C TYR A 69 3.73 -6.97 3.11
N ALA A 70 2.87 -7.74 3.75
CA ALA A 70 1.72 -7.23 4.49
C ALA A 70 1.58 -7.85 5.89
N THR A 71 0.85 -7.15 6.75
CA THR A 71 0.54 -7.59 8.11
C THR A 71 -0.96 -7.80 8.27
N LEU A 72 -1.35 -8.99 8.69
CA LEU A 72 -2.72 -9.29 9.11
C LEU A 72 -3.02 -8.57 10.43
N VAL A 73 -3.97 -7.64 10.40
CA VAL A 73 -4.39 -6.79 11.54
C VAL A 73 -5.52 -7.44 12.31
N SER A 74 -6.57 -7.90 11.63
CA SER A 74 -7.68 -8.63 12.26
C SER A 74 -8.14 -9.81 11.42
N TYR A 75 -8.72 -10.79 12.11
CA TYR A 75 -9.27 -12.02 11.55
C TYR A 75 -10.58 -12.32 12.30
N GLU A 76 -11.70 -12.16 11.61
CA GLU A 76 -13.04 -12.23 12.18
C GLU A 76 -13.86 -13.27 11.41
N PRO A 77 -13.83 -14.55 11.83
CA PRO A 77 -14.64 -15.60 11.22
C PRO A 77 -16.07 -15.55 11.76
N SER A 78 -17.02 -15.96 10.94
CA SER A 78 -18.43 -16.16 11.24
C SER A 78 -18.91 -17.41 10.49
N ASP A 79 -20.10 -17.94 10.81
CA ASP A 79 -20.60 -19.23 10.33
C ASP A 79 -20.46 -19.46 8.82
N ARG A 80 -20.56 -18.40 8.01
CA ARG A 80 -20.39 -18.45 6.54
C ARG A 80 -19.59 -17.30 5.96
N SER A 81 -18.90 -16.51 6.79
CA SER A 81 -18.11 -15.38 6.31
C SER A 81 -16.78 -15.26 7.03
N LEU A 82 -15.80 -14.69 6.34
CA LEU A 82 -14.54 -14.30 6.94
C LEU A 82 -14.28 -12.83 6.60
N THR A 83 -14.07 -12.02 7.62
CA THR A 83 -13.58 -10.65 7.45
C THR A 83 -12.12 -10.58 7.90
N THR A 84 -11.24 -10.07 7.04
CA THR A 84 -9.83 -9.83 7.37
C THR A 84 -9.48 -8.39 7.13
N ARG A 85 -8.68 -7.80 8.03
CA ARG A 85 -8.06 -6.48 7.80
C ARG A 85 -6.57 -6.67 7.64
N VAL A 86 -6.01 -6.10 6.58
CA VAL A 86 -4.60 -6.28 6.22
C VAL A 86 -3.98 -4.94 5.86
N LYS A 87 -2.78 -4.71 6.39
CA LYS A 87 -1.95 -3.54 6.11
C LYS A 87 -0.81 -3.94 5.18
N PHE A 88 -0.83 -3.41 3.96
CA PHE A 88 0.19 -3.64 2.94
C PHE A 88 1.21 -2.50 2.94
N PHE A 89 2.47 -2.84 2.67
CA PHE A 89 3.58 -1.91 2.69
C PHE A 89 4.25 -1.83 1.33
N GLY A 90 4.69 -0.63 0.95
CA GLY A 90 5.48 -0.38 -0.26
C GLY A 90 6.64 0.55 0.07
N THR A 91 7.73 0.39 -0.67
CA THR A 91 8.93 1.24 -0.54
C THR A 91 9.21 1.96 -1.84
N TYR A 92 9.67 3.20 -1.76
CA TYR A 92 10.05 3.98 -2.94
C TYR A 92 11.25 4.85 -2.64
N GLU A 93 12.05 5.14 -3.67
CA GLU A 93 13.17 6.07 -3.55
C GLU A 93 12.66 7.51 -3.53
N ASP A 94 13.06 8.25 -2.52
CA ASP A 94 12.73 9.65 -2.32
C ASP A 94 13.97 10.51 -2.54
N THR A 95 13.91 11.40 -3.53
CA THR A 95 15.04 12.26 -3.89
C THR A 95 14.85 13.61 -3.22
N THR A 96 15.76 13.95 -2.30
CA THR A 96 15.76 15.22 -1.58
C THR A 96 17.01 16.04 -1.91
N VAL A 97 17.10 17.26 -1.37
CA VAL A 97 18.31 18.09 -1.46
C VAL A 97 19.54 17.45 -0.79
N PHE A 98 19.34 16.48 0.11
CA PHE A 98 20.41 15.78 0.83
C PHE A 98 20.80 14.45 0.17
N GLY A 99 20.20 14.09 -0.97
CA GLY A 99 20.44 12.84 -1.68
C GLY A 99 19.20 11.94 -1.76
N ILE A 100 19.42 10.67 -2.10
CA ILE A 100 18.38 9.66 -2.26
C ILE A 100 18.21 8.88 -0.95
N SER A 101 16.97 8.79 -0.45
CA SER A 101 16.60 7.97 0.69
C SER A 101 15.51 6.97 0.31
N LEU A 102 15.30 5.94 1.14
CA LEU A 102 14.17 5.02 0.99
C LEU A 102 13.02 5.47 1.88
N SER A 103 11.90 5.82 1.25
CA SER A 103 10.65 6.16 1.91
C SER A 103 9.67 4.98 1.85
N ARG A 104 8.68 4.99 2.75
CA ARG A 104 7.67 3.92 2.86
C ARG A 104 6.27 4.48 2.70
N VAL A 105 5.41 3.74 2.01
CA VAL A 105 3.97 3.95 1.96
C VAL A 105 3.24 2.71 2.44
N TYR A 106 1.99 2.88 2.82
CA TYR A 106 1.13 1.77 3.22
C TYR A 106 -0.33 2.02 2.86
N ARG A 107 -1.08 0.93 2.68
CA ARG A 107 -2.55 0.94 2.52
C ARG A 107 -3.18 -0.12 3.40
N CYS A 108 -4.40 0.17 3.85
CA CYS A 108 -5.22 -0.74 4.62
C CYS A 108 -6.38 -1.23 3.77
N TYR A 109 -6.64 -2.52 3.81
CA TYR A 109 -7.80 -3.13 3.15
C TYR A 109 -8.57 -4.02 4.14
N SER A 110 -9.88 -3.97 4.04
CA SER A 110 -10.80 -4.95 4.60
C SER A 110 -11.25 -5.88 3.47
N PHE A 111 -11.11 -7.18 3.67
CA PHE A 111 -11.60 -8.20 2.76
C PHE A 111 -12.72 -8.96 3.43
N HIS A 112 -13.87 -9.02 2.76
CA HIS A 112 -15.00 -9.81 3.20
C HIS A 112 -15.22 -10.97 2.23
N PHE A 113 -15.05 -12.19 2.73
CA PHE A 113 -15.22 -13.44 2.00
C PHE A 113 -16.54 -14.10 2.44
N LEU A 114 -17.29 -14.66 1.49
CA LEU A 114 -18.55 -15.38 1.70
C LEU A 114 -18.42 -16.84 1.24
N GLU A 115 -18.98 -17.76 2.02
CA GLU A 115 -18.79 -19.20 1.82
C GLU A 115 -19.76 -19.68 0.74
N GLY A 116 -19.27 -20.44 -0.23
CA GLY A 116 -20.08 -20.95 -1.34
C GLY A 116 -20.64 -19.89 -2.30
N ALA A 117 -20.31 -18.61 -2.11
CA ALA A 117 -20.78 -17.56 -3.00
C ALA A 117 -19.91 -17.47 -4.26
N LYS A 118 -20.55 -17.48 -5.43
CA LYS A 118 -19.96 -16.95 -6.69
C LYS A 118 -19.74 -15.43 -6.64
N ALA A 119 -20.07 -14.78 -5.52
CA ALA A 119 -19.89 -13.35 -5.34
C ALA A 119 -18.40 -13.04 -5.19
N GLU A 120 -17.93 -12.04 -5.93
CA GLU A 120 -16.58 -11.53 -5.75
C GLU A 120 -16.39 -11.06 -4.30
N PRO A 121 -15.23 -11.33 -3.68
CA PRO A 121 -14.95 -10.82 -2.36
C PRO A 121 -15.05 -9.29 -2.37
N ARG A 122 -15.62 -8.72 -1.30
CA ARG A 122 -15.68 -7.26 -1.19
C ARG A 122 -14.40 -6.76 -0.56
N ARG A 123 -13.50 -6.26 -1.39
CA ARG A 123 -12.33 -5.49 -0.96
C ARG A 123 -12.71 -4.02 -0.76
N THR A 124 -12.57 -3.54 0.47
CA THR A 124 -12.79 -2.14 0.81
C THR A 124 -11.48 -1.52 1.30
N ARG A 125 -11.05 -0.43 0.66
CA ARG A 125 -9.92 0.35 1.15
C ARG A 125 -10.35 1.13 2.40
N LEU A 126 -9.59 0.98 3.48
CA LEU A 126 -9.87 1.65 4.75
C LEU A 126 -8.97 2.89 4.93
N PRO A 127 -9.45 3.92 5.66
CA PRO A 127 -8.57 4.97 6.16
C PRO A 127 -7.53 4.38 7.12
N LEU A 128 -6.35 4.99 7.17
CA LEU A 128 -5.19 4.45 7.88
C LEU A 128 -5.43 4.23 9.39
N GLN A 129 -6.26 5.07 9.99
CA GLN A 129 -6.62 4.98 11.42
C GLN A 129 -7.33 3.68 11.76
N GLN A 130 -8.06 3.08 10.80
CA GLN A 130 -8.80 1.83 11.02
C GLN A 130 -7.91 0.58 10.91
N CYS A 131 -6.64 0.73 10.56
CA CYS A 131 -5.65 -0.35 10.51
C CYS A 131 -4.77 -0.47 11.75
N ASN A 132 -4.95 0.42 12.74
CA ASN A 132 -4.27 0.36 14.03
C ASN A 132 -5.32 0.16 15.12
N PRO A 133 -5.73 -1.07 15.45
CA PRO A 133 -6.38 -1.32 16.72
C PRO A 133 -5.31 -1.11 17.80
N THR A 134 -5.43 -0.02 18.56
CA THR A 134 -4.75 0.14 19.85
C THR A 134 -4.99 -1.06 20.74
#